data_AF-A0A4Q4WCM1-F1
#
_entry.id   AF-A0A4Q4WCM1-F1
#
_cell.length_a   1.000
_cell.length_b   1.000
_cell.length_c   1.000
_cell.angle_alpha   90.00
_cell.angle_beta   90.00
_cell.angle_gamma   90.00
#
_symmetry.space_group_name_H-M   'P 1'
#
loop_
_entity.id
_entity.type
_entity.pdbx_description
1 polymer ?
#
loop_
_entity_poly.entity_id
_entity_poly.type
_entity_poly.pdbx_seq_one_letter_code
_entity_poly.pdbx_strand_id
1 'polypeptide(L)'
;MRWTRPTSTPRLSQTAKSPPCTARRATTPPARRATEAFSFQIATDDQAETDRLWNAIVSNGGQESACGWCKDKWGLSWQITPRALTAAYTDPDRAAAKRAFDAMMTMRKIDIAAIDAARRG
;
A
#
# COMPACT_ATOMS: atom_id res chain seq x y z
N MET A 1 -22.14 -73.96 -7.51
CA MET A 1 -21.54 -73.98 -8.87
C MET A 1 -20.84 -72.66 -9.10
N ARG A 2 -19.54 -72.75 -9.36
CA ARG A 2 -18.58 -71.65 -9.52
C ARG A 2 -18.59 -71.25 -11.00
N TRP A 3 -18.84 -69.98 -11.30
CA TRP A 3 -18.61 -69.41 -12.62
C TRP A 3 -17.49 -68.36 -12.51
N THR A 4 -16.45 -68.57 -13.30
CA THR A 4 -15.24 -67.75 -13.37
C THR A 4 -15.17 -67.04 -14.72
N ARG A 5 -14.92 -65.72 -14.66
CA ARG A 5 -14.34 -64.81 -15.70
C ARG A 5 -15.26 -64.44 -16.88
N PRO A 6 -15.18 -63.21 -17.45
CA PRO A 6 -13.93 -62.50 -17.76
C PRO A 6 -13.85 -60.98 -17.45
N THR A 7 -12.61 -60.58 -17.20
CA THR A 7 -12.00 -59.28 -17.50
C THR A 7 -12.73 -58.45 -18.56
N SER A 8 -13.28 -57.31 -18.14
CA SER A 8 -13.63 -56.21 -19.05
C SER A 8 -13.60 -54.87 -18.30
N THR A 9 -12.39 -54.39 -18.01
CA THR A 9 -12.18 -52.97 -17.72
C THR A 9 -12.40 -52.21 -19.05
N PRO A 10 -13.33 -51.24 -19.15
CA PRO A 10 -13.39 -50.39 -20.31
C PRO A 10 -12.14 -49.49 -20.31
N ARG A 11 -11.20 -49.81 -21.20
CA ARG A 11 -10.11 -48.93 -21.60
C ARG A 11 -10.73 -47.74 -22.33
N LEU A 12 -11.05 -46.67 -21.59
CA LEU A 12 -11.21 -45.35 -22.17
C LEU A 12 -9.82 -44.83 -22.53
N SER A 13 -9.36 -45.18 -23.73
CA SER A 13 -8.25 -44.52 -24.40
C SER A 13 -8.70 -43.11 -24.79
N GLN A 14 -8.61 -42.18 -23.84
CA GLN A 14 -8.60 -40.75 -24.15
C GLN A 14 -7.14 -40.32 -24.25
N THR A 15 -6.69 -40.12 -25.47
CA THR A 15 -5.40 -39.52 -25.80
C THR A 15 -5.45 -38.04 -25.45
N ALA A 16 -5.30 -37.70 -24.16
CA ALA A 16 -5.14 -36.31 -23.74
C ALA A 16 -3.67 -35.90 -23.95
N LYS A 17 -3.41 -35.15 -25.02
CA LYS A 17 -2.20 -34.31 -25.16
C LYS A 17 -2.28 -33.17 -24.15
N SER A 18 -1.95 -33.44 -22.90
CA SER A 18 -1.73 -32.42 -21.86
C SER A 18 -0.68 -32.94 -20.88
N PRO A 19 0.33 -32.15 -20.48
CA PRO A 19 1.30 -32.59 -19.47
C PRO A 19 0.57 -32.85 -18.13
N PRO A 20 1.03 -33.83 -17.33
CA PRO A 20 0.37 -34.20 -16.09
C PRO A 20 0.49 -33.06 -15.06
N CYS A 21 -0.61 -32.34 -14.83
CA CYS A 21 -0.74 -31.44 -13.69
C CYS A 21 -0.66 -32.27 -12.40
N THR A 22 0.53 -32.33 -11.83
CA THR A 22 0.75 -32.87 -10.49
C THR A 22 0.33 -31.80 -9.48
N ALA A 23 -0.75 -32.03 -8.73
CA ALA A 23 -1.12 -31.19 -7.60
C ALA A 23 -0.07 -31.38 -6.49
N ARG A 24 0.87 -30.43 -6.40
CA ARG A 24 1.87 -30.37 -5.33
C ARG A 24 1.29 -29.56 -4.18
N ARG A 25 1.19 -30.16 -2.99
CA ARG A 25 0.92 -29.41 -1.76
C ARG A 25 2.06 -28.39 -1.60
N ALA A 26 1.75 -27.10 -1.74
CA ALA A 26 2.74 -26.04 -1.56
C ALA A 26 3.07 -25.94 -0.06
N THR A 27 4.19 -26.53 0.35
CA THR A 27 4.79 -26.31 1.66
C THR A 27 5.65 -25.03 1.61
N THR A 28 5.06 -23.91 1.18
CA THR A 28 5.76 -22.62 1.09
C THR A 28 4.94 -21.58 1.84
N PRO A 29 5.51 -20.86 2.82
CA PRO A 29 4.81 -19.78 3.51
C PRO A 29 4.41 -18.68 2.50
N PRO A 30 3.34 -17.90 2.75
CA PRO A 30 2.76 -17.01 1.75
C PRO A 30 3.80 -15.98 1.27
N ALA A 31 4.21 -16.14 0.02
CA ALA A 31 5.28 -15.34 -0.61
C ALA A 31 4.83 -13.96 -1.12
N ARG A 32 3.78 -13.38 -0.53
CA ARG A 32 3.43 -11.96 -0.79
C ARG A 32 3.04 -11.29 0.51
N ARG A 33 4.02 -10.61 1.10
CA ARG A 33 3.74 -9.46 1.96
C ARG A 33 3.09 -8.41 1.06
N ALA A 34 2.03 -7.74 1.53
CA ALA A 34 1.54 -6.55 0.84
C ALA A 34 2.73 -5.60 0.68
N THR A 35 3.17 -5.40 -0.56
CA THR A 35 4.19 -4.42 -0.90
C THR A 35 3.60 -3.02 -0.76
N GLU A 36 4.46 -2.02 -0.57
CA GLU A 36 4.15 -0.58 -0.50
C GLU A 36 3.59 -0.01 -1.83
N ALA A 37 2.94 -0.84 -2.65
CA ALA A 37 2.46 -0.54 -3.98
C ALA A 37 1.10 0.16 -4.00
N PHE A 38 0.38 0.20 -2.86
CA PHE A 38 -0.86 0.94 -2.71
C PHE A 38 -0.77 1.87 -1.50
N SER A 39 -0.79 3.17 -1.77
CA SER A 39 -0.98 4.21 -0.77
C SER A 39 -2.29 4.96 -1.06
N PHE A 40 -3.05 5.25 -0.01
CA PHE A 40 -4.20 6.15 -0.10
C PHE A 40 -3.72 7.57 0.16
N GLN A 41 -3.73 8.41 -0.87
CA GLN A 41 -3.45 9.84 -0.71
C GLN A 41 -4.74 10.56 -0.33
N ILE A 42 -4.80 11.10 0.88
CA ILE A 42 -5.89 11.94 1.35
C ILE A 42 -5.42 13.39 1.28
N ALA A 43 -6.09 14.18 0.44
CA ALA A 43 -5.85 15.60 0.34
C ALA A 43 -6.74 16.36 1.34
N THR A 44 -6.10 16.92 2.37
CA THR A 44 -6.76 17.67 3.44
C THR A 44 -6.74 19.18 3.19
N ASP A 45 -7.76 19.88 3.68
CA ASP A 45 -7.87 21.34 3.53
C ASP A 45 -7.25 22.11 4.70
N ASP A 46 -7.40 21.58 5.91
CA ASP A 46 -6.96 22.24 7.14
C ASP A 46 -6.11 21.33 8.04
N GLN A 47 -5.48 21.97 9.04
CA GLN A 47 -4.63 21.27 9.99
C GLN A 47 -5.46 20.37 10.92
N ALA A 48 -6.71 20.73 11.21
CA ALA A 48 -7.57 19.98 12.12
C ALA A 48 -7.98 18.62 11.53
N GLU A 49 -8.30 18.57 10.24
CA GLU A 49 -8.59 17.38 9.45
C GLU A 49 -7.33 16.53 9.31
N THR A 50 -6.19 17.15 8.99
CA THR A 50 -4.89 16.49 8.92
C THR A 50 -4.57 15.77 10.24
N ASP A 51 -4.71 16.48 11.36
CA ASP A 51 -4.44 15.96 12.69
C ASP A 51 -5.46 14.88 13.10
N ARG A 52 -6.75 15.07 12.78
CA ARG A 52 -7.80 14.10 13.08
C ARG A 52 -7.55 12.77 12.36
N LEU A 53 -7.27 12.82 11.05
CA LEU A 53 -7.02 11.63 10.25
C LEU A 53 -5.70 10.95 10.66
N TRP A 54 -4.66 11.74 10.90
CA TRP A 54 -3.37 11.24 11.37
C TRP A 54 -3.53 10.50 12.69
N ASN A 55 -4.15 11.15 13.68
CA ASN A 55 -4.38 10.56 14.99
C ASN A 55 -5.26 9.32 14.90
N ALA A 56 -6.30 9.31 14.06
CA ALA A 56 -7.17 8.14 13.89
C ALA A 56 -6.41 6.90 13.36
N ILE A 57 -5.44 7.10 12.46
CA ILE A 57 -4.63 5.99 11.92
C ILE A 57 -3.62 5.51 12.95
N VAL A 58 -2.87 6.44 13.56
CA VAL A 58 -1.81 6.12 14.52
C VAL A 58 -2.39 5.51 15.80
N SER A 59 -3.46 6.08 16.34
CA SER A 59 -4.09 5.60 17.59
C SER A 59 -4.74 4.22 17.43
N ASN A 60 -5.12 3.82 16.22
CA ASN A 60 -5.71 2.52 15.93
C ASN A 60 -4.64 1.42 15.71
N GLY A 61 -3.44 1.59 16.28
CA GLY A 61 -2.32 0.65 16.12
C GLY A 61 -1.55 0.83 14.82
N GLY A 62 -1.61 2.03 14.24
CA GLY A 62 -0.79 2.40 13.09
C GLY A 62 0.64 2.78 13.46
N GLN A 63 1.46 3.04 12.45
CA GLN A 63 2.83 3.50 12.58
C GLN A 63 3.02 4.82 11.84
N GLU A 64 3.66 5.77 12.49
CA GLU A 64 4.06 7.04 11.87
C GLU A 64 5.25 6.81 10.94
N SER A 65 5.13 7.32 9.72
CA SER A 65 6.22 7.35 8.74
C SER A 65 6.62 8.82 8.46
N ALA A 66 7.51 9.03 7.50
CA ALA A 66 8.04 10.33 7.16
C ALA A 66 7.15 11.07 6.15
N CYS A 67 7.24 12.41 6.11
CA CYS A 67 6.65 13.25 5.06
C CYS A 67 5.12 13.10 4.88
N GLY A 68 4.35 12.97 5.96
CA GLY A 68 2.90 12.80 5.89
C GLY A 68 2.45 11.35 5.62
N TRP A 69 3.38 10.40 5.63
CA TRP A 69 3.05 8.99 5.51
C TRP A 69 2.73 8.39 6.87
N CYS A 70 1.73 7.53 6.91
CA CYS A 70 1.42 6.67 8.05
C CYS A 70 1.01 5.29 7.53
N LYS A 71 1.21 4.25 8.33
CA LYS A 71 0.72 2.90 8.04
C LYS A 71 -0.35 2.56 9.06
N ASP A 72 -1.43 1.92 8.64
CA ASP A 72 -2.42 1.41 9.59
C ASP A 72 -2.01 0.03 10.16
N LYS A 73 -2.81 -0.50 11.10
CA LYS A 73 -2.57 -1.82 11.71
C LYS A 73 -2.65 -3.00 10.73
N TRP A 74 -3.22 -2.79 9.55
CA TRP A 74 -3.36 -3.80 8.50
C TRP A 74 -2.21 -3.72 7.47
N GLY A 75 -1.30 -2.76 7.63
CA GLY A 75 -0.15 -2.55 6.75
C GLY A 75 -0.47 -1.75 5.49
N LEU A 76 -1.64 -1.10 5.40
CA LEU A 76 -1.92 -0.16 4.32
C LEU A 76 -1.16 1.13 4.56
N SER A 77 -0.59 1.67 3.49
CA SER A 77 0.07 2.98 3.53
C SER A 77 -0.95 4.07 3.26
N TRP A 78 -0.92 5.11 4.08
CA TRP A 78 -1.76 6.29 4.00
C TRP A 78 -0.85 7.49 3.87
N GLN A 79 -1.19 8.41 2.98
CA GLN A 79 -0.46 9.64 2.77
C GLN A 79 -1.43 10.80 3.01
N ILE A 80 -1.27 11.47 4.15
CA ILE A 80 -2.09 12.62 4.50
C ILE A 80 -1.33 13.86 4.06
N THR A 81 -1.71 14.38 2.89
CA THR A 81 -0.99 15.46 2.22
C THR A 81 -1.90 16.67 2.11
N PRO A 82 -1.64 17.77 2.85
CA PRO A 82 -2.43 18.98 2.71
C PRO A 82 -2.38 19.56 1.30
N ARG A 83 -3.50 20.14 0.84
CA ARG A 83 -3.53 20.85 -0.46
C ARG A 83 -2.53 22.00 -0.50
N ALA A 84 -2.34 22.71 0.60
CA ALA A 84 -1.33 23.76 0.74
C ALA A 84 0.10 23.24 0.51
N LEU A 85 0.45 22.06 1.04
CA LEU A 85 1.75 21.43 0.78
C LEU A 85 1.92 21.07 -0.70
N THR A 86 0.88 20.51 -1.31
CA THR A 86 0.91 20.15 -2.73
C THR A 86 1.13 21.37 -3.61
N ALA A 87 0.40 22.45 -3.34
CA ALA A 87 0.60 23.74 -4.01
C ALA A 87 2.01 24.30 -3.76
N ALA A 88 2.54 24.18 -2.54
CA ALA A 88 3.84 24.72 -2.17
C ALA A 88 5.01 24.07 -2.92
N TYR A 89 5.04 22.73 -3.06
CA TYR A 89 6.15 22.06 -3.78
C TYR A 89 5.97 22.05 -5.31
N THR A 90 4.75 22.28 -5.81
CA THR A 90 4.46 22.41 -7.25
C THR A 90 4.50 23.86 -7.74
N ASP A 91 4.86 24.80 -6.86
CA ASP A 91 4.95 26.22 -7.16
C ASP A 91 5.94 26.46 -8.33
N PRO A 92 5.62 27.36 -9.28
CA PRO A 92 6.55 27.73 -10.36
C PRO A 92 7.87 28.31 -9.82
N ASP A 93 7.87 28.93 -8.64
CA ASP A 93 9.11 29.34 -7.98
C ASP A 93 9.83 28.12 -7.40
N ARG A 94 10.87 27.67 -8.12
CA ARG A 94 11.72 26.54 -7.72
C ARG A 94 12.41 26.76 -6.38
N ALA A 95 12.73 28.00 -6.00
CA ALA A 95 13.38 28.29 -4.73
C ALA A 95 12.39 28.11 -3.57
N ALA A 96 11.18 28.65 -3.71
CA ALA A 96 10.10 28.48 -2.74
C ALA A 96 9.67 27.00 -2.61
N ALA A 97 9.53 26.31 -3.75
CA ALA A 97 9.22 24.88 -3.80
C ALA A 97 10.31 24.04 -3.11
N LYS A 98 11.58 24.37 -3.31
CA LYS A 98 12.68 23.67 -2.65
C LYS A 98 12.63 23.85 -1.13
N ARG A 99 12.36 25.05 -0.63
CA ARG A 99 12.26 25.31 0.82
C ARG A 99 11.08 24.56 1.44
N ALA A 100 9.94 24.55 0.77
CA ALA A 100 8.78 23.76 1.20
C ALA A 100 9.11 22.25 1.22
N PHE A 101 9.82 21.74 0.20
CA PHE A 101 10.24 20.35 0.13
C PHE A 101 11.27 19.98 1.21
N ASP A 102 12.27 20.83 1.44
CA ASP A 102 13.28 20.65 2.49
C ASP A 102 12.60 20.62 3.87
N ALA A 103 11.65 21.53 4.13
CA ALA A 103 10.87 21.54 5.37
C ALA A 103 10.05 20.25 5.54
N MET A 104 9.38 19.80 4.47
CA MET A 104 8.61 18.55 4.47
C MET A 104 9.46 17.34 4.83
N MET A 105 10.71 17.26 4.35
CA MET A 105 11.60 16.12 4.64
C MET A 105 11.98 15.99 6.12
N THR A 106 11.90 17.08 6.88
CA THR A 106 12.19 17.05 8.34
C THR A 106 10.99 16.64 9.18
N MET A 107 9.80 16.63 8.59
CA MET A 107 8.53 16.43 9.29
C MET A 107 8.01 15.00 9.11
N ARG A 108 7.47 14.43 10.19
CA ARG A 108 6.67 13.20 10.12
C ARG A 108 5.23 13.55 9.79
N LYS A 109 4.59 14.29 10.70
CA LYS A 109 3.29 14.92 10.49
C LYS A 109 3.48 16.26 9.81
N ILE A 110 2.73 16.53 8.73
CA ILE A 110 2.82 17.80 8.01
C ILE A 110 2.14 18.90 8.83
N ASP A 111 2.87 19.99 9.05
CA ASP A 111 2.36 21.25 9.58
C ASP A 111 2.22 22.25 8.43
N ILE A 112 0.98 22.61 8.11
CA ILE A 112 0.65 23.53 7.02
C ILE A 112 1.28 24.90 7.26
N ALA A 113 1.25 25.40 8.50
CA ALA A 113 1.76 26.72 8.84
C ALA A 113 3.29 26.77 8.71
N ALA A 114 3.99 25.70 9.10
CA ALA A 114 5.43 25.60 8.96
C ALA A 114 5.86 25.52 7.49
N ILE A 115 5.11 24.79 6.65
CA ILE A 115 5.36 24.72 5.20
C ILE A 115 5.13 26.08 4.54
N ASP A 116 4.05 26.79 4.90
CA ASP A 116 3.80 28.13 4.38
C ASP A 116 4.84 29.15 4.85
N ALA A 117 5.34 29.03 6.08
CA ALA A 117 6.45 29.85 6.57
C ALA A 117 7.74 29.57 5.79
N ALA A 118 8.07 28.30 5.55
CA ALA A 118 9.25 27.91 4.76
C ALA A 118 9.16 28.37 3.30
N ARG A 119 7.95 28.36 2.72
CA ARG A 119 7.71 28.89 1.37
C ARG A 119 7.97 30.40 1.28
N ARG A 120 7.56 31.17 2.30
CA ARG A 120 7.67 32.63 2.35
C ARG A 120 9.03 33.18 2.77
N GLY A 121 9.79 32.43 3.58
CA GLY A 121 11.19 32.77 3.91
C GLY A 121 12.09 32.67 2.70
#